data_AF-A0A380VFP5-F1
#
_entry.id   AF-A0A380VFP5-F1
#
_cell.length_a   1.000
_cell.length_b   1.000
_cell.length_c   1.000
_cell.angle_alpha   90.00
_cell.angle_beta   90.00
_cell.angle_gamma   90.00
#
_symmetry.space_group_name_H-M   'P 1'
#
loop_
_entity.id
_entity.type
_entity.pdbx_description
1 polymer ?
#
loop_
_entity_poly.entity_id
_entity_poly.type
_entity_poly.pdbx_seq_one_letter_code
_entity_poly.pdbx_strand_id
1 'polypeptide(L)'
;MDYELTVYQCEGTDSEKLEWFKTINIAGEKLTDQELRNAVYAGSWLTDAKRYFSKSGCVASNLGDKYVKGSPIRQELLQTALEWIYCTENDTENKPHKSIESYMALHQHDEHSTKLWNYFQSVINWVKNTFPTYRKEMKGLEWGVFYNQFKDTDLNPTALENEIKTLMEDDEVSKKAGVYAYVLTRDERYLNLRTFSDKDKRILFERQKGVCPYCKQMFEITQMEADHITPWSQGGKTDLSNGQMLCKGCNRKKSDQ
;
A
#
# COMPACT_ATOMS: atom_id res chain seq x y z
N MET A 1 -3.39 -46.60 -2.53
CA MET A 1 -4.49 -45.65 -2.77
C MET A 1 -4.74 -45.68 -4.26
N ASP A 2 -5.79 -46.37 -4.70
CA ASP A 2 -6.19 -46.44 -6.11
C ASP A 2 -7.26 -45.37 -6.35
N TYR A 3 -6.83 -44.14 -6.62
CA TYR A 3 -7.72 -43.06 -7.04
C TYR A 3 -7.51 -42.80 -8.53
N GLU A 4 -8.62 -42.70 -9.27
CA GLU A 4 -8.58 -42.29 -10.68
C GLU A 4 -8.33 -40.78 -10.78
N LEU A 5 -7.27 -40.40 -11.51
CA LEU A 5 -6.91 -39.01 -11.77
C LEU A 5 -7.45 -38.59 -13.14
N THR A 6 -8.23 -37.51 -13.18
CA THR A 6 -8.58 -36.84 -14.43
C THR A 6 -7.46 -35.88 -14.82
N VAL A 7 -6.79 -36.14 -15.95
CA VAL A 7 -5.66 -35.33 -16.44
C VAL A 7 -6.08 -34.57 -17.70
N TYR A 8 -5.96 -33.24 -17.66
CA TYR A 8 -6.12 -32.38 -18.84
C TYR A 8 -4.74 -31.99 -19.38
N GLN A 9 -4.48 -32.26 -20.65
CA GLN A 9 -3.27 -31.82 -21.35
C GLN A 9 -3.64 -30.65 -22.25
N CYS A 10 -3.01 -29.49 -22.02
CA CYS A 10 -3.28 -28.25 -22.76
C CYS A 10 -2.00 -27.71 -23.39
N GLU A 11 -2.10 -27.17 -24.60
CA GLU A 11 -1.02 -26.51 -25.34
C GLU A 11 -1.43 -25.08 -25.69
N GLY A 12 -0.51 -24.13 -25.62
CA GLY A 12 -0.77 -22.70 -25.85
C GLY A 12 0.31 -21.78 -25.28
N THR A 13 0.13 -20.48 -25.45
CA THR A 13 0.95 -19.43 -24.83
C THR A 13 0.80 -19.43 -23.30
N ASP A 14 1.75 -18.81 -22.59
CA ASP A 14 1.71 -18.73 -21.12
C ASP A 14 0.44 -18.02 -20.60
N SER A 15 -0.02 -16.99 -21.31
CA SER A 15 -1.28 -16.30 -21.00
C SER A 15 -2.51 -17.21 -21.18
N GLU A 16 -2.55 -18.01 -22.25
CA GLU A 16 -3.65 -18.95 -22.48
C GLU A 16 -3.66 -20.06 -21.43
N LYS A 17 -2.50 -20.64 -21.10
CA LYS A 17 -2.36 -21.64 -20.02
C LYS A 17 -2.87 -21.10 -18.69
N LEU A 18 -2.56 -19.84 -18.36
CA LEU A 18 -3.03 -19.19 -17.14
C LEU A 18 -4.57 -19.09 -17.08
N GLU A 19 -5.21 -18.67 -18.17
CA GLU A 19 -6.66 -18.53 -18.25
C GLU A 19 -7.38 -19.89 -18.20
N TRP A 20 -6.86 -20.91 -18.88
CA TRP A 20 -7.35 -22.28 -18.75
C TRP A 20 -7.26 -22.80 -17.32
N PHE A 21 -6.12 -22.58 -16.66
CA PHE A 21 -5.90 -23.03 -15.28
C PHE A 21 -6.84 -22.32 -14.29
N LYS A 22 -7.10 -21.02 -14.47
CA LYS A 22 -8.12 -20.29 -13.70
C LYS A 22 -9.52 -20.89 -13.87
N THR A 23 -9.89 -21.23 -15.10
CA THR A 23 -11.22 -21.76 -15.43
C THR A 23 -11.47 -23.13 -14.80
N ILE A 24 -10.46 -24.01 -14.80
CA ILE A 24 -10.59 -25.37 -14.23
C ILE A 24 -10.68 -25.32 -12.69
N ASN A 25 -10.02 -24.37 -12.03
CA ASN A 25 -9.96 -24.27 -10.56
C ASN A 25 -11.17 -23.56 -9.92
N ILE A 26 -12.28 -23.37 -10.65
CA ILE A 26 -13.48 -22.68 -10.13
C ILE A 26 -14.21 -23.49 -9.04
N ALA A 27 -14.16 -24.82 -9.09
CA ALA A 27 -14.94 -25.70 -8.19
C ALA A 27 -14.21 -26.10 -6.88
N GLY A 28 -12.93 -25.75 -6.73
CA GLY A 28 -12.10 -26.06 -5.54
C GLY A 28 -11.84 -24.85 -4.63
N GLU A 29 -10.97 -25.00 -3.63
CA GLU A 29 -10.46 -23.84 -2.89
C GLU A 29 -9.75 -22.90 -3.87
N LYS A 30 -10.22 -21.66 -3.94
CA LYS A 30 -9.72 -20.69 -4.91
C LYS A 30 -8.22 -20.44 -4.66
N LEU A 31 -7.43 -20.72 -5.69
CA LEU A 31 -6.01 -20.39 -5.69
C LEU A 31 -5.80 -18.87 -5.67
N THR A 32 -4.78 -18.43 -4.95
CA THR A 32 -4.32 -17.04 -4.98
C THR A 32 -3.73 -16.69 -6.34
N ASP A 33 -3.67 -15.41 -6.68
CA ASP A 33 -3.09 -14.97 -7.95
C ASP A 33 -1.63 -15.43 -8.10
N GLN A 34 -0.87 -15.44 -7.01
CA GLN A 34 0.49 -15.97 -7.03
C GLN A 34 0.55 -17.49 -7.16
N GLU A 35 -0.38 -18.24 -6.57
CA GLU A 35 -0.50 -19.69 -6.78
C GLU A 35 -0.78 -20.03 -8.26
N LEU A 36 -1.60 -19.22 -8.94
CA LEU A 36 -1.86 -19.34 -10.37
C LEU A 36 -0.63 -18.99 -11.22
N ARG A 37 0.06 -17.88 -10.94
CA ARG A 37 1.30 -17.49 -11.64
C ARG A 37 2.39 -18.55 -11.49
N ASN A 38 2.50 -19.14 -10.30
CA ASN A 38 3.46 -20.20 -10.00
C ASN A 38 3.24 -21.47 -10.83
N ALA A 39 2.01 -21.75 -11.29
CA ALA A 39 1.72 -22.90 -12.15
C ALA A 39 2.18 -22.68 -13.60
N VAL A 40 2.20 -21.43 -14.06
CA VAL A 40 2.57 -21.07 -15.44
C VAL A 40 4.07 -20.83 -15.56
N TYR A 41 4.66 -20.09 -14.63
CA TYR A 41 6.09 -19.71 -14.64
C TYR A 41 6.92 -20.62 -13.73
N ALA A 42 6.68 -21.93 -13.84
CA ALA A 42 7.41 -22.91 -13.04
C ALA A 42 8.84 -23.08 -13.57
N GLY A 43 9.81 -23.18 -12.66
CA GLY A 43 11.22 -23.36 -13.02
C GLY A 43 12.16 -23.38 -11.82
N SER A 44 13.46 -23.43 -12.09
CA SER A 44 14.53 -23.42 -11.08
C SER A 44 14.44 -22.19 -10.19
N TRP A 45 14.22 -21.02 -10.78
CA TRP A 45 14.12 -19.76 -10.07
C TRP A 45 12.96 -19.74 -9.07
N LEU A 46 11.77 -20.19 -9.50
CA LEU A 46 10.59 -20.21 -8.63
C LEU A 46 10.79 -21.21 -7.49
N THR A 47 11.41 -22.35 -7.77
CA THR A 47 11.73 -23.37 -6.77
C THR A 47 12.65 -22.80 -5.70
N ASP A 48 13.67 -22.04 -6.12
CA ASP A 48 14.57 -21.35 -5.19
C ASP A 48 13.85 -20.24 -4.40
N ALA A 49 13.05 -19.40 -5.08
CA ALA A 49 12.27 -18.34 -4.44
C ALA A 49 11.35 -18.88 -3.33
N LYS A 50 10.67 -20.00 -3.59
CA LYS A 50 9.78 -20.65 -2.61
C LYS A 50 10.51 -21.07 -1.33
N ARG A 51 11.81 -21.37 -1.38
CA ARG A 51 12.61 -21.68 -0.18
C ARG A 51 12.67 -20.49 0.78
N TYR A 52 12.66 -19.27 0.24
CA TYR A 52 12.72 -18.03 1.01
C TYR A 52 11.36 -17.57 1.53
N PHE A 53 10.31 -17.71 0.71
CA PHE A 53 9.03 -17.01 0.94
C PHE A 53 7.82 -17.89 1.31
N SER A 54 7.87 -19.20 1.04
CA SER A 54 6.62 -19.96 0.80
C SER A 54 6.31 -21.07 1.79
N LYS A 55 7.09 -21.17 2.88
CA LYS A 55 6.92 -22.17 3.94
C LYS A 55 6.56 -21.51 5.27
N SER A 56 5.82 -22.21 6.13
CA SER A 56 5.63 -21.78 7.53
C SER A 56 6.97 -21.51 8.21
N GLY A 57 7.12 -20.31 8.78
CA GLY A 57 8.39 -19.91 9.41
C GLY A 57 9.55 -19.82 8.42
N CYS A 58 9.29 -19.56 7.13
CA CYS A 58 10.33 -19.28 6.16
C CYS A 58 11.15 -18.04 6.56
N VAL A 59 12.34 -17.91 5.96
CA VAL A 59 13.27 -16.85 6.32
C VAL A 59 12.71 -15.45 6.03
N ALA A 60 11.90 -15.28 4.98
CA ALA A 60 11.23 -14.01 4.70
C ALA A 60 10.23 -13.65 5.79
N SER A 61 9.43 -14.61 6.26
CA SER A 61 8.49 -14.41 7.37
C SER A 61 9.23 -14.03 8.65
N ASN A 62 10.29 -14.74 9.01
CA ASN A 62 11.06 -14.45 10.23
C ASN A 62 11.72 -13.06 10.17
N LEU A 63 12.17 -12.65 8.98
CA LEU A 63 12.81 -11.36 8.77
C LEU A 63 11.81 -10.19 8.81
N GLY A 64 10.64 -10.39 8.20
CA GLY A 64 9.70 -9.34 7.82
C GLY A 64 8.35 -9.34 8.56
N ASP A 65 8.04 -10.30 9.44
CA ASP A 65 6.70 -10.44 10.06
C ASP A 65 6.19 -9.15 10.76
N LYS A 66 7.10 -8.34 11.31
CA LYS A 66 6.73 -7.05 11.91
C LYS A 66 6.23 -6.03 10.88
N TYR A 67 6.64 -6.13 9.63
CA TYR A 67 6.47 -5.10 8.61
C TYR A 67 5.56 -5.53 7.47
N VAL A 68 5.54 -6.82 7.15
CA VAL A 68 4.81 -7.38 6.00
C VAL A 68 3.66 -8.25 6.51
N LYS A 69 2.49 -8.09 5.90
CA LYS A 69 1.36 -9.01 6.10
C LYS A 69 1.39 -10.07 5.01
N GLY A 70 0.92 -11.24 5.35
CA GLY A 70 0.67 -12.29 4.37
C GLY A 70 1.02 -13.68 4.89
N SER A 71 0.27 -14.67 4.47
CA SER A 71 0.53 -16.08 4.71
C SER A 71 1.64 -16.59 3.78
N PRO A 72 2.77 -17.08 4.33
CA PRO A 72 3.81 -17.70 3.53
C PRO A 72 3.28 -18.91 2.73
N ILE A 73 2.45 -19.74 3.36
CA ILE A 73 1.92 -20.97 2.71
C ILE A 73 1.08 -20.61 1.48
N ARG A 74 0.28 -19.53 1.57
CA ARG A 74 -0.57 -19.02 0.47
C ARG A 74 0.18 -18.14 -0.53
N GLN A 75 1.52 -18.13 -0.47
CA GLN A 75 2.40 -17.37 -1.36
C GLN A 75 2.26 -15.85 -1.27
N GLU A 76 1.58 -15.31 -0.26
CA GLU A 76 1.31 -13.87 -0.16
C GLU A 76 2.61 -13.08 0.07
N LEU A 77 3.58 -13.61 0.82
CA LEU A 77 4.88 -12.95 0.97
C LEU A 77 5.69 -12.91 -0.33
N LEU A 78 5.63 -13.99 -1.13
CA LEU A 78 6.27 -14.03 -2.44
C LEU A 78 5.62 -13.02 -3.38
N GLN A 79 4.29 -12.95 -3.35
CA GLN A 79 3.52 -11.96 -4.12
C GLN A 79 3.94 -10.53 -3.75
N THR A 80 3.96 -10.18 -2.47
CA THR A 80 4.36 -8.85 -2.02
C THR A 80 5.79 -8.50 -2.46
N ALA A 81 6.73 -9.44 -2.33
CA ALA A 81 8.11 -9.21 -2.78
C ALA A 81 8.17 -8.95 -4.31
N LEU A 82 7.39 -9.70 -5.08
CA LEU A 82 7.27 -9.52 -6.53
C LEU A 82 6.62 -8.19 -6.91
N GLU A 83 5.52 -7.82 -6.26
CA GLU A 83 4.82 -6.53 -6.43
C GLU A 83 5.75 -5.33 -6.21
N TRP A 84 6.73 -5.48 -5.33
CA TRP A 84 7.71 -4.45 -5.04
C TRP A 84 8.87 -4.39 -6.03
N ILE A 85 9.37 -5.55 -6.49
CA ILE A 85 10.59 -5.61 -7.31
C ILE A 85 10.33 -5.43 -8.81
N TYR A 86 9.18 -5.85 -9.34
CA TYR A 86 9.03 -6.00 -10.79
C TYR A 86 9.31 -4.68 -11.53
N CYS A 87 8.82 -3.56 -11.00
CA CYS A 87 8.97 -2.24 -11.60
C CYS A 87 10.39 -1.65 -11.48
N THR A 88 11.30 -2.33 -10.77
CA THR A 88 12.69 -1.87 -10.56
C THR A 88 13.64 -2.37 -11.65
N GLU A 89 13.16 -3.23 -12.55
CA GLU A 89 13.94 -3.85 -13.62
C GLU A 89 13.26 -3.68 -14.98
N ASN A 90 14.08 -3.71 -16.02
CA ASN A 90 13.64 -3.72 -17.40
C ASN A 90 13.64 -5.14 -17.98
N ASP A 91 12.73 -5.38 -18.91
CA ASP A 91 12.66 -6.58 -19.73
C ASP A 91 13.81 -6.67 -20.76
N THR A 92 13.78 -7.72 -21.59
CA THR A 92 14.78 -7.97 -22.65
C THR A 92 14.84 -6.87 -23.72
N GLU A 93 13.81 -6.03 -23.82
CA GLU A 93 13.74 -4.88 -24.72
C GLU A 93 14.14 -3.57 -24.03
N ASN A 94 14.69 -3.66 -22.80
CA ASN A 94 15.07 -2.55 -21.96
C ASN A 94 13.88 -1.62 -21.60
N LYS A 95 12.67 -2.19 -21.47
CA LYS A 95 11.46 -1.49 -21.01
C LYS A 95 11.08 -1.94 -19.61
N PRO A 96 10.56 -1.06 -18.74
CA PRO A 96 10.14 -1.47 -17.39
C PRO A 96 9.09 -2.58 -17.44
N HIS A 97 9.22 -3.58 -16.57
CA HIS A 97 8.18 -4.60 -16.41
C HIS A 97 6.85 -3.95 -16.05
N LYS A 98 5.78 -4.41 -16.71
CA LYS A 98 4.42 -3.90 -16.52
C LYS A 98 3.61 -4.75 -15.54
N SER A 99 4.10 -5.94 -15.20
CA SER A 99 3.42 -6.86 -14.28
C SER A 99 4.39 -7.88 -13.70
N ILE A 100 3.94 -8.57 -12.65
CA ILE A 100 4.65 -9.70 -12.02
C ILE A 100 4.91 -10.82 -13.03
N GLU A 101 3.95 -11.12 -13.91
CA GLU A 101 4.08 -12.15 -14.94
C GLU A 101 5.28 -11.88 -15.84
N SER A 102 5.46 -10.64 -16.30
CA SER A 102 6.58 -10.30 -17.18
C SER A 102 7.94 -10.48 -16.49
N TYR A 103 8.01 -10.21 -15.18
CA TYR A 103 9.21 -10.45 -14.38
C TYR A 103 9.46 -11.95 -14.19
N MET A 104 8.43 -12.72 -13.80
CA MET A 104 8.57 -14.17 -13.62
C MET A 104 8.92 -14.89 -14.93
N ALA A 105 8.35 -14.48 -16.06
CA ALA A 105 8.64 -15.04 -17.37
C ALA A 105 10.11 -14.85 -17.77
N LEU A 106 10.70 -13.70 -17.44
CA LEU A 106 12.11 -13.40 -17.67
C LEU A 106 13.02 -14.30 -16.82
N HIS A 107 12.68 -14.47 -15.54
CA HIS A 107 13.54 -15.13 -14.57
C HIS A 107 13.30 -16.63 -14.37
N GLN A 108 12.21 -17.21 -14.90
CA GLN A 108 11.81 -18.60 -14.58
C GLN A 108 12.91 -19.66 -14.80
N HIS A 109 13.84 -19.40 -15.73
CA HIS A 109 14.96 -20.28 -16.06
C HIS A 109 16.27 -19.93 -15.33
N ASP A 110 16.31 -18.87 -14.53
CA ASP A 110 17.47 -18.55 -13.70
C ASP A 110 17.67 -19.65 -12.65
N GLU A 111 18.92 -19.93 -12.28
CA GLU A 111 19.23 -20.97 -11.30
C GLU A 111 18.87 -20.55 -9.86
N HIS A 112 18.94 -19.25 -9.57
CA HIS A 112 18.80 -18.70 -8.22
C HIS A 112 17.92 -17.45 -8.20
N SER A 113 17.14 -17.31 -7.14
CA SER A 113 16.31 -16.12 -6.87
C SER A 113 17.04 -15.04 -6.05
N THR A 114 18.38 -15.06 -6.05
CA THR A 114 19.23 -14.22 -5.20
C THR A 114 18.90 -12.73 -5.32
N LYS A 115 18.57 -12.26 -6.53
CA LYS A 115 18.15 -10.87 -6.76
C LYS A 115 16.89 -10.50 -5.97
N LEU A 116 15.82 -11.31 -6.10
CA LEU A 116 14.57 -11.13 -5.37
C LEU A 116 14.79 -11.18 -3.87
N TRP A 117 15.57 -12.15 -3.40
CA TRP A 117 15.87 -12.31 -1.98
C TRP A 117 16.64 -11.11 -1.42
N ASN A 118 17.74 -10.71 -2.06
CA ASN A 118 18.55 -9.58 -1.64
C ASN A 118 17.74 -8.28 -1.63
N TYR A 119 16.88 -8.08 -2.65
CA TYR A 119 15.98 -6.93 -2.70
C TYR A 119 15.05 -6.89 -1.48
N PHE A 120 14.36 -8.00 -1.17
CA PHE A 120 13.48 -8.08 -0.01
C PHE A 120 14.23 -7.80 1.30
N GLN A 121 15.45 -8.36 1.45
CA GLN A 121 16.30 -8.06 2.61
C GLN A 121 16.64 -6.57 2.71
N SER A 122 17.00 -5.93 1.59
CA SER A 122 17.30 -4.51 1.54
C SER A 122 16.11 -3.64 1.94
N VAL A 123 14.90 -3.96 1.47
CA VAL A 123 13.67 -3.27 1.88
C VAL A 123 13.50 -3.34 3.39
N ILE A 124 13.54 -4.55 3.97
CA ILE A 124 13.31 -4.73 5.41
C ILE A 124 14.42 -4.10 6.25
N ASN A 125 15.67 -4.18 5.81
CA ASN A 125 16.79 -3.56 6.51
C ASN A 125 16.69 -2.03 6.45
N TRP A 126 16.31 -1.46 5.31
CA TRP A 126 16.06 -0.03 5.19
C TRP A 126 14.94 0.44 6.12
N VAL A 127 13.82 -0.31 6.22
CA VAL A 127 12.74 0.01 7.17
C VAL A 127 13.27 0.02 8.62
N LYS A 128 14.04 -1.00 9.02
CA LYS A 128 14.62 -1.10 10.37
C LYS A 128 15.57 0.05 10.69
N ASN A 129 16.38 0.47 9.73
CA ASN A 129 17.36 1.53 9.92
C ASN A 129 16.70 2.92 9.91
N THR A 130 15.70 3.11 9.06
CA THR A 130 14.96 4.37 8.92
C THR A 130 13.98 4.58 10.07
N PHE A 131 13.37 3.51 10.57
CA PHE A 131 12.38 3.53 11.65
C PHE A 131 12.73 2.51 12.76
N PRO A 132 13.72 2.80 13.61
CA PRO A 132 14.21 1.84 14.61
C PRO A 132 13.19 1.46 15.69
N THR A 133 12.27 2.38 16.02
CA THR A 133 11.22 2.16 17.02
C THR A 133 10.01 1.49 16.38
N TYR A 134 9.91 0.18 16.55
CA TYR A 134 8.76 -0.56 16.05
C TYR A 134 7.46 -0.17 16.76
N ARG A 135 6.40 0.06 15.97
CA ARG A 135 5.01 0.13 16.43
C ARG A 135 4.13 -0.76 15.54
N LYS A 136 3.01 -1.26 16.06
CA LYS A 136 2.10 -2.18 15.33
C LYS A 136 1.54 -1.57 14.04
N GLU A 137 1.45 -0.24 13.99
CA GLU A 137 1.01 0.58 12.86
C GLU A 137 1.91 0.42 11.61
N MET A 138 3.14 -0.08 11.78
CA MET A 138 4.09 -0.36 10.71
C MET A 138 3.75 -1.62 9.91
N LYS A 139 2.92 -2.52 10.44
CA LYS A 139 2.65 -3.82 9.81
C LYS A 139 1.71 -3.67 8.63
N GLY A 140 2.16 -4.09 7.45
CA GLY A 140 1.40 -4.13 6.21
C GLY A 140 1.32 -2.79 5.48
N LEU A 141 2.33 -1.92 5.64
CA LEU A 141 2.52 -0.76 4.77
C LEU A 141 3.27 -1.16 3.49
N GLU A 142 3.18 -0.31 2.46
CA GLU A 142 3.83 -0.51 1.15
C GLU A 142 5.34 -0.23 1.20
N TRP A 143 6.05 -0.98 2.03
CA TRP A 143 7.45 -0.73 2.33
C TRP A 143 8.36 -0.81 1.12
N GLY A 144 8.10 -1.71 0.16
CA GLY A 144 8.88 -1.76 -1.07
C GLY A 144 8.69 -0.54 -1.96
N VAL A 145 7.47 0.01 -2.03
CA VAL A 145 7.20 1.26 -2.76
C VAL A 145 7.96 2.42 -2.11
N PHE A 146 7.88 2.55 -0.78
CA PHE A 146 8.62 3.58 -0.06
C PHE A 146 10.13 3.40 -0.18
N TYR A 147 10.63 2.18 -0.08
CA TYR A 147 12.04 1.87 -0.30
C TYR A 147 12.49 2.30 -1.70
N ASN A 148 11.75 1.90 -2.75
CA ASN A 148 12.09 2.23 -4.13
C ASN A 148 12.16 3.75 -4.36
N GLN A 149 11.31 4.52 -3.68
CA GLN A 149 11.25 5.97 -3.82
C GLN A 149 12.29 6.72 -2.95
N PHE A 150 12.63 6.22 -1.76
CA PHE A 150 13.36 6.98 -0.74
C PHE A 150 14.67 6.35 -0.26
N LYS A 151 15.07 5.17 -0.76
CA LYS A 151 16.31 4.48 -0.32
C LYS A 151 17.59 5.31 -0.49
N ASP A 152 17.61 6.22 -1.46
CA ASP A 152 18.77 7.07 -1.79
C ASP A 152 18.66 8.48 -1.19
N THR A 153 17.59 8.76 -0.43
CA THR A 153 17.37 10.03 0.26
C THR A 153 18.08 10.03 1.60
N ASP A 154 18.66 11.18 1.99
CA ASP A 154 19.23 11.37 3.32
C ASP A 154 18.13 11.54 4.36
N LEU A 155 17.69 10.41 4.92
CA LEU A 155 16.68 10.34 5.97
C LEU A 155 17.37 10.25 7.33
N ASN A 156 17.09 11.21 8.22
CA ASN A 156 17.57 11.19 9.60
C ASN A 156 16.59 10.41 10.51
N PRO A 157 16.93 9.20 11.00
CA PRO A 157 16.01 8.37 11.77
C PRO A 157 15.56 9.03 13.09
N THR A 158 16.44 9.82 13.71
CA THR A 158 16.14 10.53 14.97
C THR A 158 15.12 11.64 14.73
N ALA A 159 15.28 12.41 13.66
CA ALA A 159 14.34 13.47 13.30
C ALA A 159 12.97 12.88 12.94
N LEU A 160 12.95 11.80 12.14
CA LEU A 160 11.73 11.08 11.79
C LEU A 160 11.00 10.54 13.02
N GLU A 161 11.72 9.90 13.95
CA GLU A 161 11.10 9.35 15.16
C GLU A 161 10.49 10.43 16.06
N ASN A 162 11.12 11.60 16.18
CA ASN A 162 10.55 12.73 16.92
C ASN A 162 9.25 13.23 16.27
N GLU A 163 9.24 13.38 14.95
CA GLU A 163 8.05 13.79 14.20
C GLU A 163 6.93 12.74 14.31
N ILE A 164 7.27 11.46 14.18
CA ILE A 164 6.32 10.34 14.33
C ILE A 164 5.67 10.40 15.71
N LYS A 165 6.44 10.62 16.79
CA LYS A 165 5.86 10.73 18.15
C LYS A 165 4.83 11.85 18.23
N THR A 166 5.16 13.05 17.73
CA THR A 166 4.23 14.18 17.71
C THR A 166 2.94 13.84 16.95
N LEU A 167 3.04 13.23 15.77
CA LEU A 167 1.88 12.82 14.96
C LEU A 167 1.08 11.66 15.59
N MET A 168 1.74 10.80 16.36
CA MET A 168 1.07 9.74 17.11
C MET A 168 0.25 10.29 18.28
N GLU A 169 0.67 11.41 18.87
CA GLU A 169 -0.07 12.12 19.93
C GLU A 169 -1.16 13.05 19.39
N ASP A 170 -1.09 13.45 18.12
CA ASP A 170 -2.08 14.35 17.52
C ASP A 170 -3.44 13.67 17.29
N ASP A 171 -4.47 14.11 18.03
CA ASP A 171 -5.85 13.62 17.90
C ASP A 171 -6.51 13.99 16.55
N GLU A 172 -5.94 14.92 15.79
CA GLU A 172 -6.40 15.23 14.43
C GLU A 172 -6.01 14.12 13.44
N VAL A 173 -4.96 13.34 13.72
CA VAL A 173 -4.53 12.22 12.87
C VAL A 173 -5.37 10.97 13.17
N SER A 174 -6.33 10.65 12.31
CA SER A 174 -7.18 9.45 12.54
C SER A 174 -6.53 8.15 12.05
N LYS A 175 -5.65 8.19 11.05
CA LYS A 175 -4.95 7.00 10.51
C LYS A 175 -3.49 7.00 10.93
N LYS A 176 -3.22 6.49 12.14
CA LYS A 176 -1.87 6.40 12.72
C LYS A 176 -0.85 5.60 11.87
N ALA A 177 -1.31 4.58 11.14
CA ALA A 177 -0.47 3.85 10.18
C ALA A 177 0.01 4.74 9.01
N GLY A 178 -0.77 5.75 8.63
CA GLY A 178 -0.40 6.68 7.56
C GLY A 178 0.70 7.67 7.93
N VAL A 179 1.04 7.80 9.22
CA VAL A 179 2.12 8.68 9.68
C VAL A 179 3.45 8.35 9.00
N TYR A 180 3.77 7.06 8.86
CA TYR A 180 5.02 6.62 8.21
C TYR A 180 5.09 7.03 6.73
N ALA A 181 3.97 6.97 6.02
CA ALA A 181 3.90 7.42 4.64
C ALA A 181 3.99 8.95 4.56
N TYR A 182 3.34 9.67 5.48
CA TYR A 182 3.39 11.14 5.54
C TYR A 182 4.80 11.67 5.81
N VAL A 183 5.54 11.13 6.78
CA VAL A 183 6.89 11.64 7.08
C VAL A 183 7.90 11.42 5.94
N LEU A 184 7.60 10.50 5.02
CA LEU A 184 8.37 10.26 3.80
C LEU A 184 7.89 11.15 2.64
N THR A 185 6.58 11.19 2.38
CA THR A 185 5.99 11.79 1.17
C THR A 185 5.54 13.24 1.34
N ARG A 186 5.29 13.66 2.58
CA ARG A 186 4.66 14.94 2.96
C ARG A 186 3.23 15.11 2.44
N ASP A 187 2.58 14.00 2.08
CA ASP A 187 1.20 13.98 1.62
C ASP A 187 0.23 13.71 2.79
N GLU A 188 -0.50 14.75 3.20
CA GLU A 188 -1.45 14.71 4.32
C GLU A 188 -2.60 13.71 4.12
N ARG A 189 -2.89 13.30 2.87
CA ARG A 189 -3.93 12.31 2.58
C ARG A 189 -3.67 10.98 3.28
N TYR A 190 -2.40 10.66 3.59
CA TYR A 190 -2.07 9.47 4.36
C TYR A 190 -2.55 9.55 5.82
N LEU A 191 -2.61 10.74 6.42
CA LEU A 191 -2.96 10.93 7.83
C LEU A 191 -4.45 10.71 8.11
N ASN A 192 -5.30 10.84 7.07
CA ASN A 192 -6.75 10.84 7.18
C ASN A 192 -7.20 11.77 8.31
N LEU A 193 -6.97 13.07 8.15
CA LEU A 193 -7.22 14.04 9.21
C LEU A 193 -8.69 14.04 9.63
N ARG A 194 -8.94 14.37 10.90
CA ARG A 194 -10.27 14.43 11.48
C ARG A 194 -11.14 15.40 10.70
N THR A 195 -12.40 15.01 10.52
CA THR A 195 -13.39 15.82 9.83
C THR A 195 -14.51 16.21 10.79
N PHE A 196 -15.21 17.30 10.46
CA PHE A 196 -16.35 17.77 11.23
C PHE A 196 -17.50 16.74 11.19
N SER A 197 -18.08 16.45 12.36
CA SER A 197 -19.25 15.56 12.44
C SER A 197 -20.48 16.21 11.82
N ASP A 198 -21.52 15.43 11.51
CA ASP A 198 -22.77 16.01 10.96
C ASP A 198 -23.46 16.96 11.95
N LYS A 199 -23.28 16.74 13.24
CA LYS A 199 -23.70 17.68 14.29
C LYS A 199 -22.92 19.00 14.18
N ASP A 200 -21.61 18.95 13.99
CA ASP A 200 -20.79 20.15 13.84
C ASP A 200 -21.15 20.92 12.57
N LYS A 201 -21.31 20.21 11.44
CA LYS A 201 -21.79 20.78 10.17
C LYS A 201 -23.11 21.52 10.35
N ARG A 202 -24.07 20.93 11.07
CA ARG A 202 -25.34 21.59 11.38
C ARG A 202 -25.13 22.86 12.18
N ILE A 203 -24.34 22.83 13.25
CA ILE A 203 -24.07 24.01 14.09
C ILE A 203 -23.43 25.13 13.27
N LEU A 204 -22.42 24.81 12.46
CA LEU A 204 -21.73 25.78 11.58
C LEU A 204 -22.68 26.37 10.54
N PHE A 205 -23.53 25.53 9.93
CA PHE A 205 -24.53 25.96 8.95
C PHE A 205 -25.51 26.98 9.54
N GLU A 206 -26.08 26.71 10.72
CA GLU A 206 -27.02 27.64 11.37
C GLU A 206 -26.32 28.95 11.78
N ARG A 207 -25.08 28.89 12.28
CA ARG A 207 -24.27 30.09 12.60
C ARG A 207 -24.04 30.98 11.38
N GLN A 208 -23.80 30.37 10.23
CA GLN A 208 -23.60 31.06 8.95
C GLN A 208 -24.89 31.38 8.21
N LYS A 209 -26.05 30.93 8.70
CA LYS A 209 -27.36 31.07 8.06
C LYS A 209 -27.37 30.56 6.61
N GLY A 210 -26.66 29.46 6.36
CA GLY A 210 -26.49 28.88 5.02
C GLY A 210 -25.68 29.72 4.03
N VAL A 211 -25.03 30.80 4.47
CA VAL A 211 -24.23 31.67 3.60
C VAL A 211 -22.77 31.20 3.56
N CYS A 212 -22.25 30.98 2.35
CA CYS A 212 -20.84 30.66 2.17
C CYS A 212 -19.96 31.91 2.40
N PRO A 213 -18.93 31.86 3.27
CA PRO A 213 -18.10 33.03 3.59
C PRO A 213 -17.21 33.49 2.42
N TYR A 214 -16.99 32.68 1.39
CA TYR A 214 -16.19 33.03 0.22
C TYR A 214 -17.01 33.73 -0.87
N CYS A 215 -18.05 33.08 -1.38
CA CYS A 215 -18.86 33.64 -2.48
C CYS A 215 -20.07 34.47 -1.99
N LYS A 216 -20.34 34.47 -0.69
CA LYS A 216 -21.44 35.21 -0.03
C LYS A 216 -22.84 34.83 -0.52
N GLN A 217 -22.99 33.71 -1.22
CA GLN A 217 -24.28 33.17 -1.65
C GLN A 217 -24.87 32.22 -0.61
N MET A 218 -26.20 32.07 -0.61
CA MET A 218 -26.95 31.16 0.25
C MET A 218 -27.10 29.79 -0.39
N PHE A 219 -27.00 28.74 0.41
CA PHE A 219 -27.08 27.35 -0.02
C PHE A 219 -27.84 26.50 1.01
N GLU A 220 -28.37 25.37 0.54
CA GLU A 220 -28.84 24.31 1.42
C GLU A 220 -27.67 23.54 2.04
N ILE A 221 -27.87 22.97 3.22
CA ILE A 221 -26.81 22.24 3.93
C ILE A 221 -26.20 21.10 3.09
N THR A 222 -27.00 20.44 2.24
CA THR A 222 -26.56 19.35 1.35
C THR A 222 -25.68 19.82 0.18
N GLN A 223 -25.66 21.13 -0.07
CA GLN A 223 -24.85 21.79 -1.09
C GLN A 223 -23.55 22.38 -0.50
N MET A 224 -23.33 22.21 0.80
CA MET A 224 -22.17 22.73 1.52
C MET A 224 -21.35 21.60 2.14
N GLU A 225 -20.08 21.88 2.38
CA GLU A 225 -19.13 21.01 3.06
C GLU A 225 -18.46 21.80 4.19
N ALA A 226 -18.24 21.17 5.34
CA ALA A 226 -17.48 21.78 6.41
C ALA A 226 -16.00 21.67 6.12
N ASP A 227 -15.28 22.73 6.42
CA ASP A 227 -13.86 22.87 6.16
C ASP A 227 -13.21 23.72 7.26
N HIS A 228 -11.90 23.60 7.42
CA HIS A 228 -11.14 24.35 8.40
C HIS A 228 -10.82 25.76 7.88
N ILE A 229 -10.94 26.76 8.76
CA ILE A 229 -10.51 28.14 8.49
C ILE A 229 -8.99 28.17 8.40
N THR A 230 -8.32 27.76 9.47
CA THR A 230 -6.88 27.48 9.51
C THR A 230 -6.67 26.00 9.19
N PRO A 231 -5.90 25.64 8.15
CA PRO A 231 -5.65 24.24 7.82
C PRO A 231 -4.81 23.54 8.90
N TRP A 232 -4.86 22.21 8.92
CA TRP A 232 -4.10 21.40 9.88
C TRP A 232 -2.58 21.63 9.79
N SER A 233 -2.04 21.81 8.57
CA SER A 233 -0.63 22.17 8.34
C SER A 233 -0.18 23.44 9.03
N GLN A 234 -1.11 24.33 9.39
CA GLN A 234 -0.87 25.58 10.13
C GLN A 234 -1.31 25.48 11.60
N GLY A 235 -1.55 24.27 12.11
CA GLY A 235 -1.97 24.00 13.49
C GLY A 235 -3.48 24.16 13.73
N GLY A 236 -4.29 24.21 12.67
CA GLY A 236 -5.74 24.26 12.78
C GLY A 236 -6.35 22.94 13.29
N LYS A 237 -7.25 23.03 14.28
CA LYS A 237 -7.93 21.88 14.88
C LYS A 237 -9.34 21.70 14.35
N THR A 238 -9.89 20.49 14.44
CA THR A 238 -11.29 20.20 14.12
C THR A 238 -12.20 20.59 15.28
N ASP A 239 -12.41 21.89 15.45
CA ASP A 239 -13.33 22.45 16.43
C ASP A 239 -14.27 23.50 15.81
N LEU A 240 -15.39 23.76 16.49
CA LEU A 240 -16.41 24.67 16.00
C LEU A 240 -15.94 26.14 15.84
N SER A 241 -14.80 26.52 16.44
CA SER A 241 -14.23 27.87 16.26
C SER A 241 -13.36 27.97 15.01
N ASN A 242 -12.76 26.86 14.58
CA ASN A 242 -11.96 26.76 13.36
C ASN A 242 -12.75 26.16 12.18
N GLY A 243 -14.03 25.84 12.35
CA GLY A 243 -14.89 25.30 11.29
C GLY A 243 -15.66 26.37 10.53
N GLN A 244 -15.85 26.14 9.23
CA GLN A 244 -16.76 26.91 8.38
C GLN A 244 -17.47 26.00 7.36
N MET A 245 -18.69 26.36 6.95
CA MET A 245 -19.37 25.72 5.83
C MET A 245 -19.04 26.46 4.53
N LEU A 246 -18.50 25.77 3.53
CA LEU A 246 -18.25 26.27 2.18
C LEU A 246 -19.21 25.61 1.20
N CYS A 247 -19.64 26.32 0.15
CA CYS A 247 -20.32 25.64 -0.95
C CYS A 247 -19.31 24.70 -1.66
N LYS A 248 -19.80 23.60 -2.24
CA LYS A 248 -18.94 22.60 -2.90
C LYS A 248 -17.95 23.19 -3.92
N GLY A 249 -18.36 24.23 -4.64
CA GLY A 249 -17.50 24.92 -5.60
C GLY A 249 -16.35 25.71 -4.95
N CYS A 250 -16.62 26.40 -3.85
CA CYS A 250 -15.58 27.12 -3.08
C CYS A 250 -14.67 26.16 -2.32
N ASN A 251 -15.21 25.07 -1.77
CA ASN A 251 -14.44 24.07 -1.04
C ASN A 251 -13.36 23.44 -1.94
N ARG A 252 -13.77 22.96 -3.13
CA ARG A 252 -12.84 22.38 -4.12
C ARG A 252 -11.71 23.33 -4.50
N LYS A 253 -12.03 24.60 -4.76
CA LYS A 253 -11.02 25.63 -5.09
C LYS A 253 -10.04 25.89 -3.95
N LYS A 254 -10.46 25.74 -2.69
CA LYS A 254 -9.58 25.88 -1.53
C LYS A 254 -8.69 24.65 -1.35
N SER A 255 -9.18 23.45 -1.66
CA SER A 255 -8.37 22.23 -1.59
C SER A 255 -7.25 22.16 -2.64
N ASP A 256 -7.36 22.92 -3.73
CA ASP A 256 -6.34 23.03 -4.79
C ASP A 256 -5.24 24.09 -4.47
N GLN A 257 -5.24 24.65 -3.26
CA GLN A 257 -4.29 25.68 -2.78
C GLN A 257 -3.55 25.20 -1.53
#